data_AF-A0AAP0NMF1-F1
#
_entry.id   AF-A0AAP0NMF1-F1
#
_cell.length_a   1.000
_cell.length_b   1.000
_cell.length_c   1.000
_cell.angle_alpha   90.00
_cell.angle_beta   90.00
_cell.angle_gamma   90.00
#
_symmetry.space_group_name_H-M   'P 1'
#
loop_
_entity.id
_entity.type
_entity.pdbx_description
1 polymer ?
#
loop_
_entity_poly.entity_id
_entity_poly.type
_entity_poly.pdbx_seq_one_letter_code
_entity_poly.pdbx_strand_id
1 'polypeptide(L)'
;MADQSCPLSLPGSALFACIVLLILLSSYTASSTILTAHEDNDFLECISFNAMHTKLPVYTPNTTSYTSILESRIQNLRFSSTDAATPNKPRFIVTPSHESHVQVVLVCSRKHDLRSEFEVEAMTRRPLVRSNLPFVLIDLFNLRTIDVNIKDDKHGLKAGATLGEVYYRIAREESCSWILTGKIPTIGVGGHIGGAGHGTFEKIRHGAR
;
A
#
# COMPACT_ATOMS: atom_id res chain seq x y z
N MET A 1 -22.21 -63.68 -5.43
CA MET A 1 -21.77 -62.30 -5.13
C MET A 1 -20.29 -62.35 -4.85
N ALA A 2 -19.45 -62.09 -5.86
CA ALA A 2 -18.03 -61.85 -5.70
C ALA A 2 -17.70 -60.69 -6.63
N ASP A 3 -17.44 -59.54 -6.03
CA ASP A 3 -17.15 -58.29 -6.71
C ASP A 3 -15.67 -58.32 -7.10
N GLN A 4 -15.39 -58.55 -8.38
CA GLN A 4 -14.05 -58.76 -8.90
C GLN A 4 -13.49 -57.42 -9.34
N SER A 5 -12.80 -56.75 -8.41
CA SER A 5 -12.08 -55.51 -8.67
C SER A 5 -10.81 -55.83 -9.46
N CYS A 6 -10.78 -55.47 -10.75
CA CYS A 6 -9.56 -55.52 -11.56
C CYS A 6 -8.54 -54.48 -11.05
N PRO A 7 -7.28 -54.85 -10.77
CA PRO A 7 -6.24 -53.89 -10.49
C PRO A 7 -5.89 -53.14 -11.80
N LEU A 8 -6.05 -51.82 -11.79
CA LEU A 8 -5.56 -50.95 -12.87
C LEU A 8 -4.02 -51.00 -12.85
N SER A 9 -3.42 -51.85 -13.67
CA SER A 9 -1.98 -51.82 -13.94
C SER A 9 -1.69 -50.67 -14.91
N LEU A 10 -1.26 -49.53 -14.36
CA LEU A 10 -0.74 -48.42 -15.17
C LEU A 10 0.53 -48.90 -15.90
N PRO A 11 0.61 -48.77 -17.24
CA PRO A 11 1.77 -49.21 -18.00
C PRO A 11 3.01 -48.42 -17.55
N GLY A 12 4.16 -49.10 -17.43
CA GLY A 12 5.41 -48.48 -16.96
C GLY A 12 5.85 -47.25 -17.76
N SER A 13 5.43 -47.15 -19.02
CA SER A 13 5.62 -45.96 -19.87
C SER A 13 4.83 -44.74 -19.40
N ALA A 14 3.62 -44.92 -18.85
CA ALA A 14 2.82 -43.84 -18.28
C ALA A 14 3.42 -43.33 -16.97
N LEU A 15 3.99 -44.22 -16.15
CA LEU A 15 4.72 -43.84 -14.93
C LEU A 15 5.96 -43.00 -15.27
N PHE A 16 6.75 -43.41 -16.27
CA PHE A 16 7.92 -42.66 -16.72
C PHE A 16 7.53 -41.27 -17.28
N ALA A 17 6.48 -41.18 -18.10
CA ALA A 17 5.98 -39.92 -18.62
C ALA A 17 5.50 -38.97 -17.51
N CYS A 18 4.79 -39.48 -16.49
CA CYS A 18 4.40 -38.70 -15.32
C CYS A 18 5.60 -38.16 -14.53
N ILE A 19 6.65 -38.97 -14.34
CA ILE A 19 7.86 -38.53 -13.64
C ILE A 19 8.57 -37.41 -14.41
N VAL A 20 8.71 -37.54 -15.72
CA VAL A 20 9.30 -36.49 -16.57
C VAL A 20 8.47 -35.21 -16.52
N LEU A 21 7.15 -35.31 -16.59
CA LEU A 21 6.25 -34.17 -16.48
C LEU A 21 6.39 -33.47 -15.12
N LEU A 22 6.46 -34.22 -14.02
CA LEU A 22 6.67 -33.67 -12.68
C LEU A 22 8.02 -32.95 -12.53
N ILE A 23 9.08 -33.47 -13.16
CA ILE A 23 10.41 -32.83 -13.19
C ILE A 23 10.38 -31.53 -14.00
N LEU A 24 9.66 -31.51 -15.13
CA LEU A 24 9.48 -30.30 -15.94
C LEU A 24 8.65 -29.24 -15.21
N LEU A 25 7.61 -29.66 -14.47
CA LEU A 25 6.81 -28.74 -13.65
C LEU A 25 7.61 -28.17 -12.48
N SER A 26 8.42 -28.98 -11.79
CA SER A 26 9.23 -28.51 -10.65
C SER A 26 10.37 -27.58 -11.06
N SER A 27 10.99 -27.83 -12.21
CA SER A 27 12.03 -26.96 -12.77
C SER A 27 11.47 -25.61 -13.26
N TYR A 28 10.26 -25.61 -13.83
CA TYR A 28 9.57 -24.38 -14.22
C TYR A 28 9.21 -23.50 -13.01
N THR A 29 8.67 -24.09 -11.94
CA THR A 29 8.33 -23.34 -10.71
C THR A 29 9.56 -22.86 -9.93
N ALA A 30 10.65 -23.64 -9.94
CA ALA A 30 11.91 -23.20 -9.35
C ALA A 30 12.51 -21.99 -10.10
N SER A 31 12.44 -22.00 -11.44
CA SER A 31 12.99 -20.91 -12.25
C SER A 31 12.21 -19.61 -12.08
N SER A 32 10.87 -19.67 -12.01
CA SER A 32 10.03 -18.49 -11.82
C SER A 32 10.22 -17.85 -10.44
N THR A 33 10.33 -18.66 -9.38
CA THR A 33 10.57 -18.15 -8.02
C THR A 33 11.93 -17.47 -7.88
N ILE A 34 12.99 -18.02 -8.48
CA ILE A 34 14.33 -17.41 -8.49
C ILE A 34 14.31 -16.06 -9.20
N LEU A 35 13.67 -15.95 -10.37
CA LEU A 35 13.58 -14.69 -11.11
C LEU A 35 12.85 -13.61 -10.30
N THR A 36 11.72 -13.94 -9.67
CA THR A 36 10.99 -12.98 -8.83
C THR A 36 11.79 -12.52 -7.61
N ALA A 37 12.55 -13.41 -6.99
CA ALA A 37 13.41 -13.07 -5.85
C ALA A 37 14.58 -12.17 -6.27
N HIS A 38 15.12 -12.37 -7.48
CA HIS A 38 16.15 -11.49 -8.04
C HIS A 38 15.61 -10.09 -8.30
N GLU A 39 14.46 -9.97 -8.98
CA GLU A 39 13.80 -8.68 -9.21
C GLU A 39 13.47 -7.94 -7.91
N ASP A 40 13.04 -8.68 -6.88
CA ASP A 40 12.74 -8.10 -5.57
C ASP A 40 14.00 -7.55 -4.91
N ASN A 41 15.10 -8.31 -4.96
CA ASN A 41 16.38 -7.87 -4.42
C ASN A 41 16.92 -6.64 -5.14
N ASP A 42 16.80 -6.58 -6.47
CA ASP A 42 17.26 -5.42 -7.25
C ASP A 42 16.50 -4.14 -6.87
N PHE A 43 15.18 -4.25 -6.64
CA PHE A 43 14.37 -3.12 -6.16
C PHE A 43 14.79 -2.69 -4.76
N LEU A 44 14.99 -3.64 -3.84
CA LEU A 44 15.43 -3.36 -2.47
C LEU A 44 16.83 -2.73 -2.44
N GLU A 45 17.74 -3.20 -3.30
CA GLU A 45 19.06 -2.62 -3.47
C GLU A 45 18.97 -1.18 -3.99
N CYS A 46 18.14 -0.93 -5.00
CA CYS A 46 17.87 0.42 -5.51
C CYS A 46 17.41 1.37 -4.40
N ILE A 47 16.45 0.93 -3.57
CA ILE A 47 15.97 1.72 -2.44
C ILE A 47 17.09 2.00 -1.44
N SER A 48 17.85 0.97 -1.04
CA SER A 48 18.91 1.08 -0.05
C SER A 48 20.03 2.03 -0.51
N PHE A 49 20.38 1.99 -1.79
CA PHE A 49 21.42 2.83 -2.39
C PHE A 49 20.99 4.31 -2.43
N ASN A 50 19.75 4.57 -2.86
CA ASN A 50 19.26 5.93 -3.05
C ASN A 50 18.75 6.60 -1.76
N ALA A 51 18.40 5.82 -0.72
CA ALA A 51 17.98 6.36 0.57
C ALA A 51 19.13 6.96 1.39
N MET A 52 20.40 6.88 0.94
CA MET A 52 21.55 7.54 1.57
C MET A 52 21.64 7.37 3.10
N HIS A 53 21.46 6.12 3.58
CA HIS A 53 21.49 5.72 5.00
C HIS A 53 20.32 6.17 5.89
N THR A 54 19.27 6.77 5.34
CA THR A 54 18.03 6.95 6.11
C THR A 54 17.24 5.65 6.16
N LYS A 55 16.63 5.34 7.31
CA LYS A 55 15.76 4.17 7.42
C LYS A 55 14.48 4.41 6.63
N LEU A 56 14.36 3.76 5.48
CA LEU A 56 13.15 3.68 4.67
C LEU A 56 12.56 2.26 4.81
N PRO A 57 11.53 2.06 5.64
CA PRO A 57 10.97 0.73 5.83
C PRO A 57 10.26 0.25 4.58
N VAL A 58 10.61 -0.98 4.16
CA VAL A 58 9.99 -1.69 3.05
C VAL A 58 9.50 -3.05 3.56
N TYR A 59 8.26 -3.37 3.26
CA TYR A 59 7.62 -4.62 3.66
C TYR A 59 7.26 -5.43 2.41
N THR A 60 7.66 -6.69 2.40
CA THR A 60 7.35 -7.67 1.36
C THR A 60 6.41 -8.73 1.94
N PRO A 61 5.72 -9.53 1.11
CA PRO A 61 4.89 -10.65 1.59
C PRO A 61 5.63 -11.62 2.53
N ASN A 62 6.96 -11.66 2.48
CA ASN A 62 7.81 -12.51 3.34
C ASN A 62 8.11 -11.87 4.71
N THR A 63 7.84 -10.57 4.90
CA THR A 63 8.03 -9.90 6.19
C THR A 63 6.86 -10.17 7.13
N THR A 64 7.16 -10.43 8.42
CA THR A 64 6.15 -10.80 9.43
C THR A 64 5.10 -9.71 9.67
N SER A 65 5.46 -8.44 9.48
CA SER A 65 4.58 -7.28 9.66
C SER A 65 3.77 -6.90 8.41
N TYR A 66 3.98 -7.56 7.28
CA TYR A 66 3.33 -7.20 6.02
C TYR A 66 1.81 -7.22 6.11
N THR A 67 1.27 -8.35 6.56
CA THR A 67 -0.18 -8.57 6.65
C THR A 67 -0.83 -7.60 7.62
N SER A 68 -0.25 -7.41 8.80
CA SER A 68 -0.80 -6.50 9.82
C SER A 68 -0.78 -5.04 9.37
N ILE A 69 0.29 -4.60 8.69
CA ILE A 69 0.39 -3.25 8.12
C ILE A 69 -0.66 -3.08 7.02
N LEU A 70 -0.75 -4.01 6.07
CA LEU A 70 -1.72 -3.95 4.98
C LEU A 70 -3.16 -3.87 5.51
N GLU A 71 -3.53 -4.77 6.44
CA GLU A 71 -4.87 -4.81 7.03
C GLU A 71 -5.21 -3.54 7.79
N SER A 72 -4.25 -2.96 8.50
CA SER A 72 -4.47 -1.71 9.24
C SER A 72 -4.73 -0.49 8.33
N ARG A 73 -4.48 -0.59 7.01
CA ARG A 73 -4.79 0.45 6.03
C ARG A 73 -6.13 0.23 5.32
N ILE A 74 -6.68 -0.98 5.38
CA ILE A 74 -7.95 -1.32 4.73
C ILE A 74 -9.11 -0.76 5.57
N GLN A 75 -9.64 0.39 5.15
CA GLN A 75 -10.87 0.93 5.76
C GLN A 75 -12.14 0.20 5.28
N ASN A 76 -12.14 -0.35 4.07
CA ASN A 76 -13.26 -1.07 3.49
C ASN A 76 -13.01 -2.59 3.51
N LEU A 77 -13.67 -3.28 4.45
CA LEU A 77 -13.53 -4.74 4.65
C LEU A 77 -13.89 -5.59 3.43
N ARG A 78 -14.59 -5.04 2.43
CA ARG A 78 -14.79 -5.71 1.14
C ARG A 78 -13.47 -6.04 0.43
N PHE A 79 -12.41 -5.31 0.74
CA PHE A 79 -11.06 -5.51 0.20
C PHE A 79 -10.12 -6.18 1.20
N SER A 80 -10.66 -6.78 2.28
CA SER A 80 -9.88 -7.46 3.31
C SER A 80 -9.12 -8.68 2.76
N SER A 81 -7.93 -8.86 3.30
CA SER A 81 -6.88 -9.83 2.94
C SER A 81 -7.26 -11.32 3.06
N THR A 82 -8.38 -11.62 3.73
CA THR A 82 -8.84 -12.97 4.06
C THR A 82 -9.30 -13.78 2.84
N ASP A 83 -9.55 -13.12 1.71
CA ASP A 83 -9.88 -13.82 0.48
C ASP A 83 -8.58 -14.14 -0.28
N ALA A 84 -8.24 -15.44 -0.42
CA ALA A 84 -7.16 -15.90 -1.28
C ALA A 84 -7.38 -15.49 -2.76
N ALA A 85 -8.60 -15.06 -3.10
CA ALA A 85 -9.03 -14.49 -4.37
C ALA A 85 -9.01 -12.95 -4.42
N THR A 86 -8.41 -12.25 -3.45
CA THR A 86 -8.24 -10.79 -3.56
C THR A 86 -7.28 -10.51 -4.72
N PRO A 87 -7.71 -9.88 -5.83
CA PRO A 87 -6.84 -9.65 -6.96
C PRO A 87 -5.76 -8.66 -6.54
N ASN A 88 -4.50 -9.13 -6.56
CA ASN A 88 -3.25 -8.37 -6.50
C ASN A 88 -2.99 -7.62 -5.18
N LYS A 89 -2.41 -8.32 -4.21
CA LYS A 89 -1.74 -7.70 -3.06
C LYS A 89 -0.51 -6.91 -3.55
N PRO A 90 -0.13 -5.80 -2.88
CA PRO A 90 1.07 -5.06 -3.25
C PRO A 90 2.31 -5.95 -3.20
N ARG A 91 3.22 -5.78 -4.17
CA ARG A 91 4.51 -6.49 -4.16
C ARG A 91 5.41 -5.93 -3.05
N PHE A 92 5.29 -4.63 -2.80
CA PHE A 92 5.98 -3.91 -1.72
C PHE A 92 5.04 -2.91 -1.04
N ILE A 93 5.17 -2.75 0.27
CA ILE A 93 4.62 -1.61 1.02
C ILE A 93 5.80 -0.78 1.52
N VAL A 94 5.79 0.52 1.26
CA VAL A 94 6.85 1.43 1.68
C VAL A 94 6.25 2.54 2.54
N THR A 95 6.86 2.82 3.69
CA THR A 95 6.38 3.84 4.65
C THR A 95 7.36 5.01 4.77
N PRO A 96 7.38 5.93 3.78
CA PRO A 96 8.28 7.09 3.80
C PRO A 96 8.04 7.99 5.02
N SER A 97 9.12 8.46 5.64
CA SER A 97 9.10 9.43 6.75
C SER A 97 9.58 10.83 6.34
N HIS A 98 10.14 10.97 5.13
CA HIS A 98 10.59 12.24 4.55
C HIS A 98 10.18 12.33 3.08
N GLU A 99 9.96 13.55 2.53
CA GLU A 99 9.54 13.68 1.12
C GLU A 99 10.57 13.10 0.14
N SER A 100 11.86 13.18 0.46
CA SER A 100 12.92 12.55 -0.34
C SER A 100 12.76 11.04 -0.47
N HIS A 101 12.21 10.36 0.54
CA HIS A 101 11.94 8.92 0.45
C HIS A 101 10.90 8.62 -0.63
N VAL A 102 9.90 9.48 -0.81
CA VAL A 102 8.90 9.32 -1.87
C VAL A 102 9.57 9.39 -3.24
N GLN A 103 10.49 10.33 -3.43
CA GLN A 103 11.26 10.46 -4.67
C GLN A 103 12.08 9.20 -4.96
N VAL A 104 12.77 8.68 -3.94
CA VAL A 104 13.54 7.42 -4.04
C VAL A 104 12.65 6.26 -4.49
N VAL A 105 11.48 6.11 -3.86
CA VAL A 105 10.55 5.03 -4.22
C VAL A 105 10.07 5.17 -5.66
N LEU A 106 9.68 6.37 -6.09
CA LEU A 106 9.23 6.61 -7.46
C LEU A 106 10.30 6.30 -8.51
N VAL A 107 11.56 6.68 -8.24
CA VAL A 107 12.70 6.40 -9.12
C VAL A 107 12.93 4.90 -9.24
N CYS A 108 12.97 4.18 -8.10
CA CYS A 108 13.18 2.74 -8.11
C CYS A 108 11.98 1.98 -8.70
N SER A 109 10.75 2.39 -8.40
CA SER A 109 9.55 1.80 -9.00
C SER A 109 9.58 1.92 -10.52
N ARG A 110 9.92 3.10 -11.07
CA ARG A 110 10.06 3.29 -12.51
C ARG A 110 11.18 2.42 -13.11
N LYS A 111 12.32 2.29 -12.43
CA LYS A 111 13.46 1.49 -12.91
C LYS A 111 13.13 0.00 -13.04
N HIS A 112 12.24 -0.50 -12.17
CA HIS A 112 11.86 -1.90 -12.09
C HIS A 112 10.45 -2.19 -12.63
N ASP A 113 9.90 -1.28 -13.44
CA ASP A 113 8.57 -1.39 -14.06
C ASP A 113 7.43 -1.70 -13.07
N LEU A 114 7.57 -1.23 -11.82
CA LEU A 114 6.55 -1.34 -10.80
C LEU A 114 5.66 -0.10 -10.83
N ARG A 115 4.35 -0.32 -10.82
CA ARG A 115 3.39 0.78 -10.64
C ARG A 115 3.48 1.30 -9.21
N SER A 116 3.37 2.61 -9.02
CA SER A 116 3.25 3.21 -7.69
C SER A 116 1.79 3.56 -7.41
N GLU A 117 1.28 3.09 -6.29
CA GLU A 117 -0.05 3.44 -5.79
C GLU A 117 0.11 4.10 -4.41
N PHE A 118 -0.55 5.23 -4.21
CA PHE A 118 -0.45 5.98 -2.96
C PHE A 118 -1.60 5.60 -2.05
N GLU A 119 -1.27 5.10 -0.86
CA GLU A 119 -2.26 5.01 0.20
C GLU A 119 -2.20 6.29 1.03
N VAL A 120 -3.32 6.98 0.98
CA VAL A 120 -3.72 8.04 1.89
C VAL A 120 -4.92 7.48 2.65
N GLU A 121 -5.18 7.92 3.88
CA GLU A 121 -6.29 7.40 4.70
C GLU A 121 -7.69 7.72 4.10
N ALA A 122 -7.95 7.39 2.85
CA ALA A 122 -9.15 7.72 2.15
C ALA A 122 -10.20 6.65 2.42
N MET A 123 -11.43 7.10 2.64
CA MET A 123 -12.63 6.29 2.54
C MET A 123 -12.82 5.88 1.07
N THR A 124 -12.01 4.95 0.57
CA THR A 124 -11.98 4.57 -0.84
C THR A 124 -13.27 3.81 -1.19
N ARG A 125 -14.17 4.49 -1.93
CA ARG A 125 -15.32 3.83 -2.61
C ARG A 125 -14.88 2.97 -3.80
N ARG A 126 -13.60 2.99 -4.16
CA ARG A 126 -13.02 2.20 -5.25
C ARG A 126 -11.97 1.26 -4.66
N PRO A 127 -11.83 0.02 -5.16
CA PRO A 127 -10.74 -0.86 -4.74
C PRO A 127 -9.41 -0.12 -4.91
N LEU A 128 -8.57 -0.24 -3.88
CA LEU A 128 -7.17 0.24 -3.91
C LEU A 128 -6.45 -0.27 -5.16
N VAL A 129 -6.85 -1.47 -5.63
CA VAL A 129 -6.19 -2.23 -6.68
C VAL A 129 -7.03 -2.23 -7.96
N ARG A 130 -6.47 -1.66 -9.04
CA ARG A 130 -7.15 -1.59 -10.34
C ARG A 130 -6.46 -2.39 -11.45
N SER A 131 -5.33 -3.05 -11.20
CA SER A 131 -4.57 -3.75 -12.25
C SER A 131 -3.94 -5.06 -11.83
N ASN A 132 -3.83 -5.99 -12.78
CA ASN A 132 -3.06 -7.25 -12.69
C ASN A 132 -1.55 -7.07 -12.78
N LEU A 133 -1.07 -5.83 -12.60
CA LEU A 133 0.36 -5.52 -12.66
C LEU A 133 0.91 -5.40 -11.25
N PRO A 134 2.15 -5.87 -10.99
CA PRO A 134 2.80 -5.67 -9.72
C PRO A 134 2.95 -4.18 -9.41
N PHE A 135 2.71 -3.82 -8.16
CA PHE A 135 2.75 -2.43 -7.72
C PHE A 135 3.36 -2.29 -6.33
N VAL A 136 3.85 -1.09 -6.06
CA VAL A 136 4.36 -0.62 -4.77
C VAL A 136 3.28 0.26 -4.13
N LEU A 137 2.84 -0.12 -2.93
CA LEU A 137 1.99 0.71 -2.10
C LEU A 137 2.85 1.69 -1.30
N ILE A 138 2.69 2.98 -1.56
CA ILE A 138 3.37 4.05 -0.85
C ILE A 138 2.42 4.58 0.24
N ASP A 139 2.68 4.18 1.47
CA ASP A 139 1.88 4.57 2.64
C ASP A 139 2.38 5.89 3.22
N LEU A 140 1.60 6.95 3.00
CA LEU A 140 1.97 8.31 3.40
C LEU A 140 1.66 8.62 4.88
N PHE A 141 1.20 7.65 5.69
CA PHE A 141 0.80 7.86 7.09
C PHE A 141 1.83 8.60 7.96
N ASN A 142 3.13 8.38 7.72
CA ASN A 142 4.19 9.05 8.48
C ASN A 142 4.43 10.51 8.03
N LEU A 143 3.96 10.91 6.85
CA LEU A 143 4.02 12.26 6.31
C LEU A 143 2.75 13.05 6.68
N ARG A 144 2.56 13.30 7.98
CA ARG A 144 1.36 13.92 8.56
C ARG A 144 1.60 15.24 9.31
N THR A 145 2.74 15.88 9.08
CA THR A 145 3.02 17.19 9.67
C THR A 145 1.98 18.20 9.19
N ILE A 146 1.46 18.98 10.14
CA ILE A 146 0.53 20.09 9.91
C ILE A 146 1.20 21.33 10.49
N ASP A 147 1.54 22.27 9.60
CA ASP A 147 2.11 23.57 9.96
C ASP A 147 1.07 24.65 9.65
N VAL A 148 0.68 25.39 10.68
CA VAL A 148 -0.35 26.42 10.61
C VAL A 148 0.28 27.67 11.20
N ASN A 149 0.67 28.60 10.33
CA ASN A 149 1.20 29.91 10.73
C ASN A 149 0.22 31.00 10.29
N ILE A 150 -0.60 31.43 11.25
CA ILE A 150 -1.66 32.43 11.04
C ILE A 150 -1.07 33.83 10.84
N LYS A 151 0.08 34.13 11.43
CA LYS A 151 0.72 35.46 11.31
C LYS A 151 1.19 35.72 9.88
N ASP A 152 1.65 34.69 9.20
CA ASP A 152 2.16 34.77 7.82
C ASP A 152 1.16 34.29 6.77
N ASP A 153 -0.09 33.95 7.16
CA ASP A 153 -1.12 33.34 6.31
C ASP A 153 -0.60 32.10 5.54
N LYS A 154 0.27 31.31 6.20
CA LYS A 154 0.91 30.12 5.63
C LYS A 154 0.37 28.88 6.30
N HIS A 155 -0.26 28.04 5.51
CA HIS A 155 -0.81 26.76 5.93
C HIS A 155 -0.20 25.64 5.09
N GLY A 156 0.67 24.84 5.71
CA GLY A 156 1.31 23.68 5.11
C GLY A 156 0.73 22.39 5.66
N LEU A 157 0.11 21.58 4.79
CA LEU A 157 -0.43 20.28 5.15
C LEU A 157 0.31 19.19 4.39
N LYS A 158 0.87 18.21 5.10
CA LYS A 158 1.41 17.01 4.45
C LYS A 158 0.27 16.04 4.09
N ALA A 159 0.45 15.32 2.97
CA ALA A 159 -0.60 14.51 2.35
C ALA A 159 -1.13 13.35 3.22
N GLY A 160 -0.35 12.87 4.19
CA GLY A 160 -0.72 11.81 5.12
C GLY A 160 -1.52 12.27 6.33
N ALA A 161 -1.69 13.58 6.53
CA ALA A 161 -2.54 14.10 7.61
C ALA A 161 -4.02 13.76 7.36
N THR A 162 -4.80 13.68 8.42
CA THR A 162 -6.25 13.49 8.38
C THR A 162 -7.01 14.80 8.55
N LEU A 163 -8.25 14.87 8.06
CA LEU A 163 -9.10 16.04 8.27
C LEU A 163 -9.30 16.35 9.76
N GLY A 164 -9.42 15.32 10.60
CA GLY A 164 -9.56 15.47 12.05
C GLY A 164 -8.32 16.06 12.73
N GLU A 165 -7.11 15.65 12.31
CA GLU A 165 -5.87 16.26 12.79
C GLU A 165 -5.78 17.73 12.37
N VAL A 166 -6.17 18.06 11.12
CA VAL A 166 -6.21 19.44 10.62
C VAL A 166 -7.19 20.29 11.42
N TYR A 167 -8.40 19.80 11.65
CA TYR A 167 -9.41 20.47 12.49
C TYR A 167 -8.90 20.71 13.91
N TYR A 168 -8.30 19.69 14.52
CA TYR A 168 -7.76 19.79 15.87
C TYR A 168 -6.64 20.82 15.96
N ARG A 169 -5.73 20.85 14.98
CA ARG A 169 -4.62 21.82 14.94
C ARG A 169 -5.13 23.25 14.83
N ILE A 170 -6.08 23.50 13.93
CA ILE A 170 -6.66 24.84 13.75
C ILE A 170 -7.48 25.26 14.96
N ALA A 171 -8.23 24.35 15.58
CA ALA A 171 -8.99 24.63 16.79
C ALA A 171 -8.13 25.01 18.00
N ARG A 172 -6.83 24.66 17.98
CA ARG A 172 -5.87 24.99 19.05
C ARG A 172 -5.18 26.33 18.89
N GLU A 173 -5.22 26.93 17.71
CA GLU A 173 -4.74 28.30 17.52
C GLU A 173 -5.74 29.28 18.15
N GLU A 174 -5.35 30.51 18.50
CA GLU A 174 -6.24 31.43 19.24
C GLU A 174 -7.18 32.28 18.35
N SER A 175 -7.23 32.02 17.04
CA SER A 175 -7.98 32.85 16.08
C SER A 175 -9.03 32.08 15.28
N CYS A 176 -10.23 32.65 15.20
CA CYS A 176 -11.32 32.14 14.37
C CYS A 176 -10.87 31.94 12.92
N SER A 177 -10.80 30.68 12.51
CA SER A 177 -10.42 30.29 11.15
C SER A 177 -11.59 29.55 10.49
N TRP A 178 -11.77 29.79 9.19
CA TRP A 178 -12.71 29.04 8.36
C TRP A 178 -11.92 28.00 7.58
N ILE A 179 -12.48 26.81 7.44
CA ILE A 179 -11.86 25.79 6.60
C ILE A 179 -12.92 25.10 5.76
N LEU A 180 -12.53 24.76 4.52
CA LEU A 180 -13.34 24.03 3.57
C LEU A 180 -12.88 22.58 3.52
N THR A 181 -13.48 21.70 4.33
CA THR A 181 -13.19 20.27 4.19
C THR A 181 -14.41 19.37 4.44
N GLY A 182 -14.25 18.06 4.22
CA GLY A 182 -15.28 17.05 4.43
C GLY A 182 -15.60 16.77 5.91
N LYS A 183 -16.76 16.17 6.18
CA LYS A 183 -17.26 15.91 7.55
C LYS A 183 -16.62 14.70 8.24
N ILE A 184 -15.86 13.88 7.52
CA ILE A 184 -15.33 12.60 8.03
C ILE A 184 -13.88 12.83 8.48
N PRO A 185 -13.60 12.83 9.80
CA PRO A 185 -12.30 13.24 10.32
C PRO A 185 -11.18 12.26 9.99
N THR A 186 -11.49 10.98 9.77
CA THR A 186 -10.52 9.93 9.44
C THR A 186 -10.12 9.89 7.96
N ILE A 187 -10.58 10.84 7.15
CA ILE A 187 -10.18 10.93 5.75
C ILE A 187 -8.83 11.63 5.63
N GLY A 188 -7.92 11.04 4.86
CA GLY A 188 -6.62 11.61 4.50
C GLY A 188 -6.75 12.83 3.59
N VAL A 189 -6.04 13.90 3.95
CA VAL A 189 -6.02 15.20 3.27
C VAL A 189 -5.56 15.07 1.82
N GLY A 190 -4.51 14.30 1.55
CA GLY A 190 -3.94 14.16 0.21
C GLY A 190 -4.94 13.60 -0.80
N GLY A 191 -5.68 12.55 -0.41
CA GLY A 191 -6.72 11.95 -1.25
C GLY A 191 -7.97 12.81 -1.36
N HIS A 192 -8.38 13.46 -0.26
CA HIS A 192 -9.55 14.34 -0.25
C HIS A 192 -9.34 15.55 -1.15
N ILE A 193 -8.23 16.28 -1.01
CA ILE A 193 -7.93 17.47 -1.81
C ILE A 193 -7.59 17.10 -3.24
N GLY A 194 -6.73 16.09 -3.45
CA GLY A 194 -6.35 15.64 -4.80
C GLY A 194 -7.52 15.11 -5.63
N GLY A 195 -8.57 14.58 -4.96
CA GLY A 195 -9.83 14.17 -5.58
C GLY A 195 -10.86 15.30 -5.74
N ALA A 196 -10.48 16.56 -5.55
CA ALA A 196 -11.35 17.74 -5.56
C ALA A 196 -12.46 17.73 -4.49
N GLY A 197 -12.20 17.09 -3.34
CA GLY A 197 -13.15 16.80 -2.26
C GLY A 197 -14.23 17.85 -2.01
N HIS A 198 -15.45 17.38 -1.80
CA HIS A 198 -16.59 18.25 -1.49
C HIS A 198 -16.76 18.35 0.03
N GLY A 199 -16.87 19.58 0.52
CA GLY A 199 -16.94 19.90 1.94
C GLY A 199 -17.93 21.03 2.22
N THR A 200 -18.33 21.18 3.48
CA THR A 200 -19.10 22.34 3.95
C THR A 200 -18.12 23.34 4.56
N PHE A 201 -18.40 24.65 4.46
CA PHE A 201 -17.66 25.63 5.25
C PHE A 201 -17.93 25.39 6.73
N GLU A 202 -16.90 25.00 7.48
CA GLU A 202 -16.99 24.88 8.93
C GLU A 202 -16.23 26.04 9.57
N LYS A 203 -16.95 26.85 10.35
CA LYS A 203 -16.36 27.91 11.18
C LYS A 203 -15.91 27.29 12.49
N ILE A 204 -14.60 27.21 12.70
CA ILE A 204 -14.04 26.75 13.97
C ILE A 204 -13.97 27.98 14.90
N ARG A 205 -14.87 28.03 15.89
CA ARG A 205 -14.87 29.05 16.96
C ARG A 205 -14.20 28.48 18.20
N HIS A 206 -13.25 29.23 18.76
CA HIS A 206 -12.71 28.93 20.07
C HIS A 206 -13.77 29.18 21.15
N GLY A 207 -13.80 28.30 22.16
CA GLY A 207 -14.59 28.51 23.35
C GLY A 207 -14.15 29.80 24.03
N ALA A 208 -15.11 30.68 24.32
CA ALA A 208 -14.90 31.83 25.16
C ALA A 208 -14.27 31.38 26.49
N ARG A 209 -13.09 31.93 26.80
CA ARG A 209 -12.72 32.24 28.18
C ARG A 209 -12.82 33.74 28.35
#